data_AF-A0A257RN90-F1
#
_entry.id   AF-A0A257RN90-F1
#
_cell.length_a   1.000
_cell.length_b   1.000
_cell.length_c   1.000
_cell.angle_alpha   90.00
_cell.angle_beta   90.00
_cell.angle_gamma   90.00
#
_symmetry.space_group_name_H-M   'P 1'
#
loop_
_entity.id
_entity.type
_entity.pdbx_description
1 polymer ?
#
loop_
_entity_poly.entity_id
_entity_poly.type
_entity_poly.pdbx_seq_one_letter_code
_entity_poly.pdbx_strand_id
1 'polypeptide(L)'
;MRPDTVQSATDAVLALPAGTRFAVAFPLRMSEAVTHEVVVENLRAQGFLRVSLDGAITHLDELLTAPVDVTFAKELLVVVDRLAAGADVRGRLAEAIGTAFAEGEGDCVILLADAPPAGTPHRLRFTERFECPNDGTPAPAPTPQLFS
;
A
#
# COMPACT_ATOMS: atom_id res chain seq x y z
N MET A 1 -18.69 -2.21 8.89
CA MET A 1 -17.33 -1.85 8.42
C MET A 1 -17.26 -0.35 8.33
N ARG A 2 -16.18 0.26 8.80
CA ARG A 2 -15.95 1.71 8.72
C ARG A 2 -14.75 1.91 7.78
N PRO A 3 -14.80 2.84 6.83
CA PRO A 3 -13.65 3.15 5.99
C PRO A 3 -12.50 3.64 6.88
N ASP A 4 -11.29 3.26 6.51
CA ASP A 4 -10.09 3.77 7.15
C ASP A 4 -9.91 5.25 6.83
N THR A 5 -9.15 5.93 7.68
CA THR A 5 -8.66 7.28 7.41
C THR A 5 -7.15 7.27 7.51
N VAL A 6 -6.50 8.28 6.93
CA VAL A 6 -5.06 8.51 7.13
C VAL A 6 -4.69 8.43 8.62
N GLN A 7 -5.51 9.00 9.50
CA GLN A 7 -5.28 8.95 10.94
C GLN A 7 -5.38 7.52 11.50
N SER A 8 -6.44 6.77 11.19
CA SER A 8 -6.61 5.41 11.74
C SER A 8 -5.52 4.45 11.24
N ALA A 9 -5.15 4.54 9.96
CA ALA A 9 -4.07 3.76 9.38
C ALA A 9 -2.71 4.14 10.01
N THR A 10 -2.44 5.43 10.19
CA THR A 10 -1.22 5.91 10.87
C THR A 10 -1.13 5.37 12.29
N ASP A 11 -2.22 5.47 13.06
CA ASP A 11 -2.26 5.00 14.44
C ASP A 11 -2.06 3.48 14.53
N ALA A 12 -2.67 2.72 13.61
CA ALA A 12 -2.50 1.26 13.53
C ALA A 12 -1.05 0.85 13.23
N VAL A 13 -0.39 1.54 12.30
CA VAL A 13 1.01 1.26 11.94
C VAL A 13 1.97 1.67 13.05
N LEU A 14 1.71 2.77 13.75
CA LEU A 14 2.54 3.20 14.89
C LEU A 14 2.36 2.34 16.15
N ALA A 15 1.32 1.49 16.20
CA ALA A 15 1.16 0.49 17.25
C ALA A 15 2.12 -0.71 17.09
N LEU A 16 2.80 -0.83 15.94
CA LEU A 16 3.85 -1.82 15.75
C LEU A 16 5.03 -1.59 16.72
N PRO A 17 5.80 -2.64 17.05
CA PRO A 17 7.00 -2.49 17.87
C PRO A 17 7.95 -1.42 17.32
N ALA A 18 8.51 -0.61 18.22
CA ALA A 18 9.48 0.40 17.82
C ALA A 18 10.65 -0.22 17.04
N GLY A 19 11.05 0.44 15.96
CA GLY A 19 12.10 -0.03 15.05
C GLY A 19 11.63 -1.01 13.97
N THR A 20 10.37 -1.49 14.00
CA THR A 20 9.84 -2.34 12.92
C THR A 20 9.93 -1.62 11.58
N ARG A 21 10.62 -2.22 10.61
CA ARG A 21 10.78 -1.65 9.28
C ARG A 21 9.62 -2.02 8.39
N PHE A 22 9.11 -1.03 7.66
CA PHE A 22 8.01 -1.24 6.74
C PHE A 22 8.11 -0.31 5.52
N ALA A 23 7.43 -0.71 4.45
CA ALA A 23 7.19 0.12 3.28
C ALA A 23 5.72 0.50 3.20
N VAL A 24 5.44 1.77 2.96
CA VAL A 24 4.11 2.26 2.59
C VAL A 24 3.99 2.14 1.09
N ALA A 25 2.94 1.47 0.62
CA ALA A 25 2.73 1.19 -0.78
C ALA A 25 1.25 1.26 -1.15
N PHE A 26 0.95 1.33 -2.44
CA PHE A 26 -0.41 1.21 -2.97
C PHE A 26 -0.45 0.19 -4.12
N PRO A 27 -1.57 -0.50 -4.33
CA PRO A 27 -1.70 -1.43 -5.44
C PRO A 27 -1.83 -0.67 -6.76
N LEU A 28 -1.00 -1.03 -7.74
CA LEU A 28 -1.14 -0.53 -9.10
C LEU A 28 -2.09 -1.45 -9.88
N ARG A 29 -3.27 -0.92 -10.24
CA ARG A 29 -4.21 -1.62 -11.11
C ARG A 29 -3.90 -1.28 -12.56
N MET A 30 -3.29 -2.22 -13.26
CA MET A 30 -2.95 -2.08 -14.68
C MET A 30 -4.12 -2.53 -15.54
N SER A 31 -4.31 -1.89 -16.70
CA SER A 31 -5.16 -2.45 -17.75
C SER A 31 -4.41 -3.57 -18.47
N GLU A 32 -5.12 -4.50 -19.10
CA GLU A 32 -4.48 -5.61 -19.84
C GLU A 32 -3.67 -5.15 -21.06
N ALA A 33 -3.77 -3.88 -21.45
CA ALA A 33 -3.21 -3.34 -22.69
C ALA A 33 -1.90 -2.55 -22.50
N VAL A 34 -1.32 -2.50 -21.29
CA VAL A 34 -0.04 -1.80 -21.05
C VAL A 34 1.14 -2.74 -21.16
N THR A 35 2.27 -2.25 -21.68
CA THR A 35 3.53 -2.99 -21.71
C THR A 35 4.37 -2.69 -20.48
N HIS A 36 5.32 -3.57 -20.18
CA HIS A 36 6.31 -3.41 -19.12
C HIS A 36 6.98 -2.04 -19.13
N GLU A 37 7.50 -1.62 -20.29
CA GLU A 37 8.26 -0.39 -20.46
C GLU A 37 7.41 0.83 -20.13
N VAL A 38 6.17 0.86 -20.65
CA VAL A 38 5.23 1.95 -20.40
C VAL A 38 4.93 2.07 -18.90
N VAL A 39 4.71 0.95 -18.20
CA VAL A 39 4.47 0.95 -16.75
C VAL A 39 5.68 1.50 -16.00
N VAL A 40 6.88 0.99 -16.28
CA VAL A 40 8.11 1.38 -15.58
C VAL A 40 8.44 2.87 -15.85
N GLU A 41 8.36 3.32 -17.10
CA GLU A 41 8.63 4.71 -17.47
C GLU A 41 7.63 5.68 -16.83
N ASN A 42 6.34 5.35 -16.82
CA ASN A 42 5.31 6.18 -16.18
C ASN A 42 5.56 6.32 -14.68
N LEU A 43 5.85 5.21 -13.99
CA LEU A 43 6.14 5.25 -12.55
C LEU A 43 7.39 6.09 -12.25
N ARG A 44 8.44 5.98 -13.08
CA ARG A 44 9.64 6.83 -12.94
C ARG A 44 9.33 8.30 -13.19
N ALA A 45 8.52 8.62 -14.20
CA ALA A 45 8.11 9.99 -14.51
C ALA A 45 7.29 10.63 -13.37
N GLN A 46 6.53 9.83 -12.62
CA GLN A 46 5.82 10.24 -11.42
C GLN A 46 6.73 10.37 -10.19
N GLY A 47 8.02 10.03 -10.31
CA GLY A 47 9.02 10.15 -9.24
C GLY A 47 9.10 8.95 -8.31
N PHE A 48 8.39 7.85 -8.61
CA PHE A 48 8.55 6.61 -7.86
C PHE A 48 9.87 5.94 -8.24
N LEU A 49 10.46 5.23 -7.28
CA LEU A 49 11.76 4.58 -7.43
C LEU A 49 11.69 3.06 -7.28
N ARG A 50 10.66 2.55 -6.60
CA ARG A 50 10.59 1.15 -6.18
C ARG A 50 9.17 0.62 -6.33
N VAL A 51 9.11 -0.66 -6.64
CA VAL A 51 7.87 -1.45 -6.65
C VAL A 51 8.11 -2.74 -5.89
N SER A 52 7.04 -3.31 -5.33
CA SER A 52 7.01 -4.68 -4.82
C SER A 52 6.28 -5.56 -5.82
N LEU A 53 7.00 -6.55 -6.36
CA LEU A 53 6.50 -7.58 -7.25
C LEU A 53 6.23 -8.84 -6.42
N ASP A 54 4.96 -9.18 -6.20
CA ASP A 54 4.57 -10.36 -5.42
C ASP A 54 5.24 -10.45 -4.02
N GLY A 55 5.53 -9.29 -3.42
CA GLY A 55 6.18 -9.16 -2.11
C GLY A 55 7.69 -8.90 -2.15
N ALA A 56 8.34 -8.98 -3.32
CA ALA A 56 9.76 -8.65 -3.48
C ALA A 56 9.93 -7.20 -3.94
N ILE A 57 10.56 -6.36 -3.11
CA ILE A 57 10.82 -4.95 -3.44
C ILE A 57 12.04 -4.84 -4.36
N THR A 58 11.86 -4.21 -5.53
CA THR A 58 12.87 -4.02 -6.57
C THR A 58 12.94 -2.54 -6.98
N HIS A 59 14.10 -2.08 -7.43
CA HIS A 59 14.26 -0.73 -7.98
C HIS A 59 13.75 -0.65 -9.42
N LEU A 60 13.06 0.43 -9.79
CA LEU A 60 12.55 0.60 -11.16
C LEU A 60 13.67 0.61 -12.21
N ASP A 61 14.84 1.18 -11.88
CA ASP A 61 15.99 1.16 -12.80
C ASP A 61 16.52 -0.25 -13.06
N GLU A 62 16.43 -1.17 -12.10
CA GLU A 62 16.85 -2.57 -12.29
C GLU A 62 15.91 -3.29 -13.25
N LEU A 63 14.61 -2.96 -13.21
CA LEU A 63 13.58 -3.54 -14.06
C LEU A 63 13.78 -3.24 -15.54
N LEU A 64 14.46 -2.14 -15.90
CA LEU A 64 14.80 -1.82 -17.29
C LEU A 64 15.74 -2.84 -17.94
N THR A 65 16.44 -3.65 -17.13
CA THR A 65 17.46 -4.60 -17.62
C THR A 65 17.23 -6.03 -17.15
N ALA A 66 16.36 -6.23 -16.16
CA ALA A 66 16.03 -7.55 -15.64
C ALA A 66 15.13 -8.32 -16.61
N PRO A 67 15.27 -9.66 -16.71
CA PRO A 67 14.34 -10.51 -17.47
C PRO A 67 13.04 -10.73 -16.68
N VAL A 68 12.45 -9.65 -16.14
CA VAL A 68 11.24 -9.66 -15.32
C VAL A 68 10.26 -8.68 -15.92
N ASP A 69 9.06 -9.17 -16.21
CA ASP A 69 7.98 -8.33 -16.72
C ASP A 69 6.91 -8.13 -15.63
N VAL A 70 6.82 -6.88 -15.18
CA VAL A 70 5.88 -6.41 -14.15
C VAL A 70 4.42 -6.67 -14.49
N THR A 71 4.06 -6.80 -15.77
CA THR A 71 2.67 -7.03 -16.21
C THR A 71 2.17 -8.44 -15.85
N PHE A 72 3.08 -9.40 -15.61
CA PHE A 72 2.75 -10.75 -15.15
C PHE A 72 2.72 -10.89 -13.62
N ALA A 73 3.01 -9.83 -12.86
CA ALA A 73 2.93 -9.89 -11.41
C ALA A 73 1.49 -10.14 -10.96
N LYS A 74 1.28 -11.04 -9.98
CA LYS A 74 -0.05 -11.26 -9.41
C LYS A 74 -0.50 -10.05 -8.59
N GLU A 75 0.46 -9.41 -7.95
CA GLU A 75 0.29 -8.16 -7.24
C GLU A 75 1.50 -7.26 -7.48
N LEU A 76 1.22 -6.07 -8.01
CA LEU A 76 2.20 -5.00 -8.18
C LEU A 76 1.86 -3.87 -7.22
N LEU A 77 2.76 -3.59 -6.28
CA LEU A 77 2.61 -2.50 -5.33
C LEU A 77 3.65 -1.42 -5.62
N VAL A 78 3.25 -0.17 -5.70
CA VAL A 78 4.17 0.97 -5.86
C VAL A 78 4.57 1.46 -4.48
N VAL A 79 5.88 1.53 -4.21
CA VAL A 79 6.39 1.93 -2.90
C VAL A 79 6.51 3.45 -2.84
N VAL A 80 5.76 4.06 -1.91
CA VAL A 80 5.73 5.50 -1.66
C VAL A 80 6.89 5.91 -0.74
N ASP A 81 6.99 5.28 0.41
CA ASP A 81 8.04 5.58 1.40
C ASP A 81 8.44 4.31 2.17
N ARG A 82 9.62 4.33 2.79
CA ARG A 82 10.13 3.27 3.65
C ARG A 82 10.55 3.87 4.98
N LEU A 83 9.95 3.38 6.05
CA LEU A 83 10.08 3.95 7.38
C LEU A 83 10.37 2.85 8.40
N ALA A 84 10.78 3.26 9.59
CA ALA A 84 10.85 2.41 10.76
C ALA A 84 9.89 2.98 11.82
N ALA A 85 9.10 2.13 12.47
CA ALA A 85 8.13 2.56 13.47
C ALA A 85 8.81 3.31 14.61
N GLY A 86 8.34 4.52 14.90
CA GLY A 86 8.95 5.45 15.86
C GLY A 86 8.06 6.67 16.08
N ALA A 87 8.33 7.42 17.15
CA ALA A 87 7.53 8.61 17.48
C ALA A 87 7.76 9.78 16.51
N ASP A 88 8.93 9.83 15.89
CA ASP A 88 9.40 10.88 14.98
C ASP A 88 8.87 10.73 13.54
N VAL A 89 8.45 9.53 13.14
CA VAL A 89 8.03 9.26 11.76
C VAL A 89 6.56 9.55 11.48
N ARG A 90 5.75 9.94 12.48
CA ARG A 90 4.29 10.10 12.35
C ARG A 90 3.88 11.02 11.20
N GLY A 91 4.54 12.17 11.05
CA GLY A 91 4.21 13.14 10.01
C GLY A 91 4.46 12.57 8.60
N ARG A 92 5.63 11.99 8.38
CA ARG A 92 6.00 11.35 7.11
C ARG A 92 5.13 10.14 6.79
N LEU A 93 4.79 9.35 7.80
CA LEU A 93 3.90 8.20 7.67
C LEU A 93 2.50 8.64 7.21
N ALA A 94 1.94 9.67 7.84
CA ALA A 94 0.62 10.20 7.47
C ALA A 94 0.62 10.75 6.03
N GLU A 95 1.67 11.47 5.64
CA GLU A 95 1.84 11.97 4.26
C GLU A 95 1.93 10.81 3.26
N ALA A 96 2.78 9.81 3.52
CA ALA A 96 2.94 8.65 2.66
C ALA A 96 1.65 7.81 2.55
N ILE A 97 0.90 7.64 3.65
CA ILE A 97 -0.41 6.97 3.63
C ILE A 97 -1.41 7.78 2.80
N GLY A 98 -1.42 9.11 2.93
CA GLY A 98 -2.26 9.98 2.13
C GLY A 98 -1.98 9.86 0.64
N THR A 99 -0.70 9.85 0.24
CA THR A 99 -0.30 9.58 -1.14
C THR A 99 -0.71 8.18 -1.59
N ALA A 100 -0.52 7.16 -0.75
CA ALA A 100 -0.91 5.79 -1.08
C ALA A 100 -2.43 5.67 -1.33
N PHE A 101 -3.27 6.28 -0.48
CA PHE A 101 -4.71 6.30 -0.72
C PHE A 101 -5.07 7.07 -1.99
N ALA A 102 -4.45 8.23 -2.25
CA ALA A 102 -4.75 9.02 -3.45
C ALA A 102 -4.39 8.27 -4.75
N GLU A 103 -3.19 7.71 -4.84
CA GLU A 103 -2.70 7.02 -6.03
C GLU A 103 -3.23 5.58 -6.15
N GLY A 104 -3.60 4.97 -5.03
CA GLY A 104 -4.12 3.61 -4.92
C GLY A 104 -5.63 3.48 -5.05
N GLU A 105 -6.32 4.53 -5.52
CA GLU A 105 -7.79 4.57 -5.62
C GLU A 105 -8.50 4.27 -4.29
N GLY A 106 -7.92 4.75 -3.18
CA GLY A 106 -8.41 4.54 -1.82
C GLY A 106 -7.78 3.33 -1.10
N ASP A 107 -6.86 2.60 -1.71
CA ASP A 107 -6.16 1.47 -1.07
C ASP A 107 -4.75 1.82 -0.61
N CYS A 108 -4.39 1.39 0.59
CA CYS A 108 -3.02 1.48 1.13
C CYS A 108 -2.58 0.12 1.67
N VAL A 109 -1.33 -0.25 1.39
CA VAL A 109 -0.70 -1.49 1.82
C VAL A 109 0.59 -1.17 2.56
N ILE A 110 0.73 -1.74 3.75
CA ILE A 110 1.97 -1.68 4.53
C ILE A 110 2.65 -3.03 4.43
N LEU A 111 3.86 -3.05 3.87
CA LEU A 111 4.69 -4.26 3.77
C LEU A 111 5.70 -4.27 4.92
N LEU A 112 5.66 -5.29 5.77
CA LEU A 112 6.64 -5.45 6.85
C LEU A 112 7.90 -6.11 6.29
N ALA A 113 9.06 -5.49 6.51
CA ALA A 113 10.33 -5.99 5.98
C ALA A 113 10.96 -7.09 6.84
N ASP A 114 10.67 -7.08 8.14
CA ASP A 114 11.20 -8.05 9.10
C ASP A 114 10.22 -9.21 9.32
N ALA A 115 10.70 -10.35 9.83
CA ALA A 115 9.83 -11.43 10.29
C ALA A 115 8.96 -10.90 11.44
N PRO A 116 7.66 -10.66 11.21
CA PRO A 116 6.83 -9.99 12.18
C PRO A 116 6.59 -10.94 13.36
N PRO A 117 6.22 -10.42 14.56
CA PRO A 117 5.90 -11.27 15.70
C PRO A 117 4.85 -12.33 15.33
N ALA A 118 4.93 -13.52 15.93
CA ALA A 118 4.01 -14.61 15.65
C ALA A 118 2.55 -14.15 15.77
N GLY A 119 1.74 -14.38 14.72
CA GLY A 119 0.35 -13.95 14.64
C GLY A 119 0.14 -12.55 14.02
N THR A 120 1.20 -11.80 13.72
CA THR A 120 1.10 -10.54 12.97
C THR A 120 1.20 -10.84 11.47
N PRO A 121 0.27 -10.35 10.64
CA PRO A 121 0.35 -10.57 9.20
C PRO A 121 1.58 -9.84 8.64
N HIS A 122 2.26 -10.42 7.65
CA HIS A 122 3.40 -9.81 6.95
C HIS A 122 3.05 -8.51 6.22
N ARG A 123 1.75 -8.21 6.08
CA ARG A 123 1.24 -6.99 5.46
C ARG A 123 -0.01 -6.52 6.17
N LEU A 124 -0.24 -5.21 6.19
CA LEU A 124 -1.50 -4.60 6.60
C LEU A 124 -2.15 -3.96 5.36
N ARG A 125 -3.46 -4.06 5.24
CA ARG A 125 -4.24 -3.41 4.17
C ARG A 125 -5.23 -2.47 4.80
N PHE A 126 -5.34 -1.28 4.23
CA PHE A 126 -6.29 -0.25 4.62
C PHE A 126 -7.05 0.20 3.38
N THR A 127 -8.32 0.58 3.55
CA THR A 127 -9.11 1.13 2.45
C THR A 127 -10.03 2.25 2.93
N GLU A 128 -10.04 3.37 2.21
CA GLU A 128 -10.98 4.48 2.44
C GLU A 128 -12.36 4.19 1.84
N ARG A 129 -12.51 3.06 1.13
CA ARG A 129 -13.77 2.62 0.54
C ARG A 129 -14.64 1.93 1.59
N PHE A 130 -15.95 1.96 1.39
CA PHE A 130 -16.91 1.20 2.21
C PHE A 130 -16.89 -0.28 1.79
N GLU A 131 -15.77 -0.95 1.96
CA GLU A 131 -15.60 -2.35 1.60
C GLU A 131 -14.54 -3.03 2.47
N CYS A 132 -14.48 -4.36 2.39
CA CYS A 132 -13.44 -5.14 3.01
C CYS A 132 -12.12 -5.02 2.22
N PRO A 133 -11.02 -4.59 2.84
CA PRO A 133 -9.73 -4.44 2.15
C PRO A 133 -9.08 -5.77 1.73
N ASN A 134 -9.61 -6.91 2.17
CA ASN A 134 -9.06 -8.24 1.85
C ASN A 134 -9.77 -8.93 0.68
N ASP A 135 -11.08 -8.73 0.51
CA ASP A 135 -11.89 -9.41 -0.50
C ASP A 135 -12.82 -8.49 -1.32
N GLY A 136 -12.84 -7.18 -1.04
CA GLY A 136 -13.63 -6.20 -1.76
C GLY A 136 -15.14 -6.24 -1.46
N THR A 137 -15.58 -7.01 -0.47
CA THR A 137 -17.01 -7.08 -0.12
C THR A 137 -17.50 -5.71 0.37
N PRO A 138 -18.51 -5.10 -0.29
CA PRO A 138 -18.99 -3.79 0.12
C PRO A 138 -19.64 -3.86 1.50
N ALA A 139 -19.42 -2.83 2.31
CA ALA A 139 -20.09 -2.68 3.58
C ALA A 139 -21.60 -2.49 3.34
N PRO A 140 -22.46 -3.12 4.15
CA PRO A 140 -23.89 -2.87 4.05
C PRO A 140 -24.17 -1.39 4.26
N ALA A 141 -25.06 -0.82 3.43
CA ALA A 141 -25.45 0.57 3.53
C ALA A 141 -25.93 0.87 4.97
N PRO A 142 -25.45 1.96 5.60
CA PRO A 142 -25.94 2.34 6.93
C PRO A 142 -27.43 2.64 6.81
N THR A 143 -28.26 1.76 7.35
CA THR A 143 -29.71 2.01 7.44
C THR A 143 -29.96 3.06 8.51
N PRO A 144 -30.67 4.16 8.19
CA PRO A 144 -31.04 5.16 9.16
C PRO A 144 -32.19 4.62 10.01
N GLN A 145 -31.87 3.80 10.99
CA GLN A 145 -32.82 3.46 12.05
C GLN A 145 -32.16 3.75 13.38
N LEU A 146 -32.45 4.95 13.92
CA LEU A 146 -32.71 5.23 15.33
C LEU A 146 -32.80 6.75 15.55
N PHE A 147 -33.98 7.30 15.25
CA PHE A 147 -34.55 8.40 16.02
C PHE A 147 -36.06 8.14 16.16
N SER A 148 -36.44 7.32 17.13
CA SER A 148 -37.74 7.30 17.80
C SER A 148 -37.58 6.60 19.14
#